data_AF-A0AAE1UKR2-F1
#
_entry.id   AF-A0AAE1UKR2-F1
#
_cell.length_a   1.000
_cell.length_b   1.000
_cell.length_c   1.000
_cell.angle_alpha   90.00
_cell.angle_beta   90.00
_cell.angle_gamma   90.00
#
_symmetry.space_group_name_H-M   'P 1'
#
loop_
_entity.id
_entity.type
_entity.pdbx_description
1 polymer ?
#
loop_
_entity_poly.entity_id
_entity_poly.type
_entity_poly.pdbx_seq_one_letter_code
_entity_poly.pdbx_strand_id
1 'polypeptide(L)'
;MTNQGSDDAIHPIFTSGLTFVDTPEDNYVFIHYTNLVRVNPSDCVDMDCDGHKKVVVTDNDGSLLGSEQATLTSEAEKEWDGDRSRIPIPLRQNSDGSAIPEADKFPNKGIVRDNSCTKMATWQGWKCTNLIHRMMIIESLDSDTEVRRLSPIGLIANPGPNGYVDQVIRLHLLHADPSEAVVLRIYFPKLQRYDIYVDDIYVAPKNLDTSKLPAYQLLGEGTMYEPTLSDPTGSNYLQRSEKLLHVVLRGGQIVDIKTTPMVILTTGLVVDPNNFYKENVIQNLALLLGVAPENIRVMNVINEGSTGRRTKMGKEKKTFEMEIVSSPTSSLSSNTSTAPGGNVLSSEQLDQSMSNIVEYYQTGNSDKFNVSLDLDEVNVVEAIEPPKESGPKATKEEGSVVIEGAELFSQIQQKEEEATLNKSLEVVIYDTPTSSIVVDGVPSVVVTYTLFDTSPAITVLNDDGDAVESLGHSSDPWQFTATLIGGDLAATLMGTRTVAYQDGYANFTDLSLDLPGSDYSISFNVTHPDSARSLNVTLPQNFW
;
A
#
# COMPACT_ATOMS: atom_id res chain seq x y z
N MET A 1 -16.16 -34.53 -16.51
CA MET A 1 -15.59 -34.36 -15.15
C MET A 1 -16.00 -33.04 -14.52
N THR A 2 -16.06 -31.93 -15.26
CA THR A 2 -16.64 -30.68 -14.74
C THR A 2 -18.17 -30.63 -14.89
N ASN A 3 -18.82 -29.72 -14.18
CA ASN A 3 -20.25 -29.37 -14.34
C ASN A 3 -20.35 -28.05 -15.11
N GLN A 4 -21.15 -28.00 -16.18
CA GLN A 4 -21.34 -26.79 -17.00
C GLN A 4 -21.98 -25.63 -16.22
N GLY A 5 -22.85 -25.91 -15.24
CA GLY A 5 -23.50 -24.89 -14.42
C GLY A 5 -22.72 -24.49 -13.16
N SER A 6 -21.47 -24.93 -13.04
CA SER A 6 -20.55 -24.58 -11.96
C SER A 6 -19.47 -23.68 -12.54
N ASP A 7 -19.71 -22.37 -12.54
CA ASP A 7 -18.78 -21.36 -13.06
C ASP A 7 -17.60 -21.09 -12.08
N ASP A 8 -17.75 -21.52 -10.81
CA ASP A 8 -16.75 -21.46 -9.73
C ASP A 8 -15.52 -22.38 -9.95
N ALA A 9 -14.46 -22.11 -9.17
CA ALA A 9 -13.24 -22.90 -9.14
C ALA A 9 -13.48 -24.39 -8.85
N ILE A 10 -12.79 -25.26 -9.61
CA ILE A 10 -12.91 -26.72 -9.49
C ILE A 10 -11.64 -27.27 -8.86
N HIS A 11 -11.76 -27.82 -7.64
CA HIS A 11 -10.65 -28.44 -6.91
C HIS A 11 -9.90 -29.51 -7.74
N PRO A 12 -8.58 -29.70 -7.51
CA PRO A 12 -7.78 -30.65 -8.27
C PRO A 12 -8.29 -32.08 -8.09
N ILE A 13 -8.40 -32.80 -9.21
CA ILE A 13 -8.88 -34.18 -9.25
C ILE A 13 -7.69 -35.13 -9.27
N PHE A 14 -7.69 -36.15 -8.42
CA PHE A 14 -6.65 -37.19 -8.39
C PHE A 14 -7.25 -38.52 -8.84
N THR A 15 -6.60 -39.21 -9.75
CA THR A 15 -7.06 -40.49 -10.31
C THR A 15 -6.02 -41.59 -10.11
N SER A 16 -6.51 -42.82 -9.94
CA SER A 16 -5.74 -44.06 -9.94
C SER A 16 -6.67 -45.26 -10.16
N GLY A 17 -6.12 -46.38 -10.60
CA GLY A 17 -6.82 -47.65 -10.76
C GLY A 17 -7.95 -47.65 -11.81
N LEU A 18 -7.96 -46.69 -12.74
CA LEU A 18 -8.97 -46.63 -13.79
C LEU A 18 -8.84 -47.82 -14.75
N THR A 19 -9.96 -48.23 -15.33
CA THR A 19 -10.00 -49.29 -16.35
C THR A 19 -11.07 -48.94 -17.37
N PHE A 20 -10.68 -48.89 -18.64
CA PHE A 20 -11.54 -48.56 -19.76
C PHE A 20 -11.83 -49.83 -20.58
N VAL A 21 -13.10 -50.18 -20.73
CA VAL A 21 -13.55 -51.40 -21.44
C VAL A 21 -14.28 -50.96 -22.70
N ASP A 22 -13.71 -51.30 -23.87
CA ASP A 22 -14.23 -50.94 -25.20
C ASP A 22 -14.49 -49.43 -25.40
N THR A 23 -13.83 -48.58 -24.61
CA THR A 23 -13.93 -47.12 -24.66
C THR A 23 -12.76 -46.53 -25.47
N PRO A 24 -13.01 -45.73 -26.53
CA PRO A 24 -11.96 -44.94 -27.19
C PRO A 24 -11.38 -43.87 -26.25
N GLU A 25 -10.08 -43.56 -26.38
CA GLU A 25 -9.39 -42.54 -25.56
C GLU A 25 -10.10 -41.17 -25.61
N ASP A 26 -10.62 -40.77 -26.77
CA ASP A 26 -11.43 -39.55 -26.96
C ASP A 26 -12.60 -39.39 -25.97
N ASN A 27 -13.11 -40.50 -25.41
CA ASN A 27 -14.25 -40.52 -24.49
C ASN A 27 -13.85 -40.68 -23.01
N TYR A 28 -12.55 -40.73 -22.68
CA TYR A 28 -12.09 -40.88 -21.29
C TYR A 28 -12.41 -39.65 -20.43
N VAL A 29 -12.28 -38.45 -21.01
CA VAL A 29 -12.43 -37.18 -20.31
C VAL A 29 -13.25 -36.19 -21.12
N PHE A 30 -14.06 -35.41 -20.41
CA PHE A 30 -14.64 -34.18 -20.93
C PHE A 30 -14.58 -33.06 -19.88
N ILE A 31 -14.01 -31.93 -20.27
CA ILE A 31 -13.91 -30.68 -19.50
C ILE A 31 -14.74 -29.63 -20.26
N HIS A 32 -15.82 -29.11 -19.67
CA HIS A 32 -16.59 -28.01 -20.27
C HIS A 32 -15.70 -26.76 -20.48
N TYR A 33 -15.96 -25.97 -21.51
CA TYR A 33 -15.41 -24.62 -21.62
C TYR A 33 -16.19 -23.64 -20.74
N THR A 34 -15.53 -22.57 -20.31
CA THR A 34 -16.17 -21.43 -19.64
C THR A 34 -17.35 -20.90 -20.44
N ASN A 35 -18.44 -20.57 -19.76
CA ASN A 35 -19.58 -19.91 -20.35
C ASN A 35 -19.21 -18.47 -20.76
N LEU A 36 -19.19 -18.18 -22.07
CA LEU A 36 -18.77 -16.86 -22.59
C LEU A 36 -19.61 -15.68 -22.06
N VAL A 37 -20.87 -15.92 -21.65
CA VAL A 37 -21.71 -14.89 -21.01
C VAL A 37 -21.13 -14.46 -19.66
N ARG A 38 -20.48 -15.39 -18.94
CA ARG A 38 -19.83 -15.21 -17.64
C ARG A 38 -18.39 -14.73 -17.72
N VAL A 39 -17.84 -14.61 -18.93
CA VAL A 39 -16.52 -14.02 -19.19
C VAL A 39 -16.68 -12.49 -19.19
N ASN A 40 -17.13 -11.98 -18.04
CA ASN A 40 -17.28 -10.57 -17.73
C ASN A 40 -16.88 -10.35 -16.26
N PRO A 41 -16.23 -9.22 -15.92
CA PRO A 41 -15.82 -8.95 -14.53
C PRO A 41 -17.00 -8.64 -13.59
N SER A 42 -18.17 -8.29 -14.11
CA SER A 42 -19.32 -7.88 -13.28
C SER A 42 -20.06 -9.04 -12.61
N ASP A 43 -19.92 -10.28 -13.09
CA ASP A 43 -20.62 -11.45 -12.55
C ASP A 43 -19.88 -12.15 -11.39
N CYS A 44 -18.54 -12.13 -11.38
CA CYS A 44 -17.70 -12.81 -10.37
C CYS A 44 -16.65 -11.88 -9.73
N VAL A 45 -17.14 -10.77 -9.15
CA VAL A 45 -16.34 -9.84 -8.31
C VAL A 45 -15.00 -9.49 -8.96
N ASP A 46 -15.10 -8.98 -10.18
CA ASP A 46 -14.02 -8.41 -10.97
C ASP A 46 -13.00 -9.40 -11.55
N MET A 47 -13.31 -10.69 -11.52
CA MET A 47 -12.74 -11.71 -12.40
C MET A 47 -13.83 -12.29 -13.32
N ASP A 48 -13.43 -12.84 -14.47
CA ASP A 48 -14.30 -13.71 -15.25
C ASP A 48 -14.70 -14.92 -14.38
N CYS A 49 -15.93 -15.43 -14.46
CA CYS A 49 -16.27 -16.70 -13.80
C CYS A 49 -15.66 -17.87 -14.60
N ASP A 50 -14.34 -18.01 -14.53
CA ASP A 50 -13.54 -18.84 -15.44
C ASP A 50 -13.03 -20.14 -14.81
N GLY A 51 -13.68 -20.68 -13.77
CA GLY A 51 -13.24 -21.87 -13.06
C GLY A 51 -12.92 -23.08 -13.95
N HIS A 52 -13.60 -23.22 -15.09
CA HIS A 52 -13.29 -24.22 -16.12
C HIS A 52 -11.91 -24.07 -16.81
N LYS A 53 -11.29 -22.89 -16.77
CA LYS A 53 -9.91 -22.63 -17.26
C LYS A 53 -8.84 -23.08 -16.27
N LYS A 54 -9.17 -23.40 -15.02
CA LYS A 54 -8.23 -23.78 -13.95
C LYS A 54 -8.27 -25.26 -13.57
N VAL A 55 -8.87 -26.10 -14.42
CA VAL A 55 -9.06 -27.52 -14.14
C VAL A 55 -7.74 -28.25 -14.25
N VAL A 56 -7.36 -28.95 -13.18
CA VAL A 56 -6.19 -29.83 -13.12
C VAL A 56 -6.63 -31.23 -12.67
N VAL A 57 -6.24 -32.24 -13.43
CA VAL A 57 -6.40 -33.65 -13.10
C VAL A 57 -5.02 -34.30 -13.05
N THR A 58 -4.69 -34.94 -11.94
CA THR A 58 -3.44 -35.69 -11.75
C THR A 58 -3.73 -37.17 -11.82
N ASP A 59 -3.00 -37.88 -12.68
CA ASP A 59 -3.04 -39.33 -12.78
C ASP A 59 -1.86 -39.92 -12.02
N ASN A 60 -2.13 -40.52 -10.87
CA ASN A 60 -1.09 -40.94 -9.94
C ASN A 60 -0.37 -42.21 -10.40
N ASP A 61 -1.03 -43.08 -11.19
CA ASP A 61 -0.51 -44.40 -11.57
C ASP A 61 -0.50 -44.67 -13.09
N GLY A 62 -0.89 -43.68 -13.90
CA GLY A 62 -0.90 -43.80 -15.36
C GLY A 62 -2.15 -44.48 -15.92
N SER A 63 -3.15 -44.80 -15.09
CA SER A 63 -4.38 -45.48 -15.53
C SER A 63 -5.31 -44.62 -16.40
N LEU A 64 -5.16 -43.30 -16.41
CA LEU A 64 -5.92 -42.35 -17.24
C LEU A 64 -5.11 -41.83 -18.44
N LEU A 65 -3.87 -41.44 -18.20
CA LEU A 65 -3.01 -40.67 -19.10
C LEU A 65 -1.84 -41.49 -19.66
N GLY A 66 -1.61 -42.70 -19.17
CA GLY A 66 -0.58 -43.63 -19.67
C GLY A 66 0.83 -43.39 -19.13
N SER A 67 0.99 -42.55 -18.09
CA SER A 67 2.26 -42.34 -17.37
C SER A 67 1.97 -41.95 -15.92
N GLU A 68 2.76 -42.47 -14.98
CA GLU A 68 2.68 -42.10 -13.56
C GLU A 68 2.94 -40.60 -13.38
N GLN A 69 2.19 -39.97 -12.46
CA GLN A 69 2.21 -38.53 -12.15
C GLN A 69 1.98 -37.60 -13.34
N ALA A 70 1.45 -38.10 -14.45
CA ALA A 70 1.01 -37.27 -15.57
C ALA A 70 -0.14 -36.36 -15.15
N THR A 71 -0.30 -35.24 -15.85
CA THR A 71 -1.38 -34.29 -15.57
C THR A 71 -2.15 -33.92 -16.84
N LEU A 72 -3.44 -33.65 -16.66
CA LEU A 72 -4.34 -33.11 -17.66
C LEU A 72 -4.85 -31.75 -17.18
N THR A 73 -4.71 -30.74 -18.03
CA THR A 73 -5.17 -29.37 -17.75
C THR A 73 -6.20 -28.90 -18.77
N SER A 74 -7.06 -27.97 -18.39
CA SER A 74 -7.99 -27.29 -19.31
C SER A 74 -7.27 -26.47 -20.38
N GLU A 75 -7.92 -26.26 -21.52
CA GLU A 75 -7.48 -25.35 -22.60
C GLU A 75 -7.64 -23.87 -22.19
N ALA A 76 -6.87 -23.43 -21.20
CA ALA A 76 -6.96 -22.11 -20.56
C ALA A 76 -6.67 -20.93 -21.50
N GLU A 77 -5.93 -21.16 -22.59
CA GLU A 77 -5.60 -20.16 -23.60
C GLU A 77 -6.79 -19.78 -24.51
N LYS A 78 -7.90 -20.51 -24.44
CA LYS A 78 -9.05 -20.25 -25.30
C LYS A 78 -9.76 -18.94 -24.94
N GLU A 79 -10.13 -18.18 -25.98
CA GLU A 79 -10.65 -16.81 -25.89
C GLU A 79 -9.76 -15.82 -25.12
N TRP A 80 -8.43 -16.05 -25.08
CA TRP A 80 -7.50 -15.09 -24.46
C TRP A 80 -7.31 -13.80 -25.28
N ASP A 81 -7.43 -13.88 -26.61
CA ASP A 81 -7.11 -12.78 -27.53
C ASP A 81 -8.18 -11.66 -27.56
N GLY A 82 -9.30 -11.84 -26.87
CA GLY A 82 -10.43 -10.90 -26.89
C GLY A 82 -10.20 -9.59 -26.13
N ASP A 83 -9.39 -9.60 -25.07
CA ASP A 83 -9.13 -8.40 -24.26
C ASP A 83 -7.75 -8.41 -23.55
N ARG A 84 -6.94 -7.39 -23.84
CA ARG A 84 -5.63 -7.19 -23.23
C ARG A 84 -5.67 -6.57 -21.83
N SER A 85 -6.82 -6.06 -21.37
CA SER A 85 -6.99 -5.49 -20.03
C SER A 85 -6.65 -6.49 -18.92
N ARG A 86 -6.85 -7.79 -19.19
CA ARG A 86 -6.75 -8.92 -18.25
C ARG A 86 -5.35 -9.19 -17.69
N ILE A 87 -4.29 -8.64 -18.27
CA ILE A 87 -2.94 -8.78 -17.69
C ILE A 87 -2.67 -7.53 -16.85
N PRO A 88 -2.40 -7.65 -15.53
CA PRO A 88 -2.20 -6.48 -14.67
C PRO A 88 -1.08 -5.56 -15.18
N ILE A 89 -1.25 -4.24 -14.96
CA ILE A 89 -0.26 -3.23 -15.35
C ILE A 89 1.16 -3.58 -14.85
N PRO A 90 1.39 -4.00 -13.57
CA PRO A 90 2.72 -4.36 -13.09
C PRO A 90 3.40 -5.55 -13.79
N LEU A 91 2.64 -6.40 -14.50
CA LEU A 91 3.25 -7.45 -15.32
C LEU A 91 3.76 -6.92 -16.67
N ARG A 92 3.09 -5.87 -17.20
CA ARG A 92 3.32 -5.29 -18.52
C ARG A 92 4.27 -4.10 -18.53
N GLN A 93 4.67 -3.58 -17.37
CA GLN A 93 5.54 -2.41 -17.24
C GLN A 93 6.71 -2.69 -16.29
N ASN A 94 7.81 -1.96 -16.49
CA ASN A 94 8.93 -1.89 -15.57
C ASN A 94 8.62 -0.92 -14.42
N SER A 95 9.50 -0.90 -13.41
CA SER A 95 9.44 0.00 -12.26
C SER A 95 9.51 1.50 -12.62
N ASP A 96 10.02 1.85 -13.81
CA ASP A 96 10.04 3.20 -14.39
C ASP A 96 8.80 3.55 -15.26
N GLY A 97 7.80 2.66 -15.33
CA GLY A 97 6.60 2.81 -16.14
C GLY A 97 6.76 2.47 -17.63
N SER A 98 7.98 2.16 -18.10
CA SER A 98 8.19 1.73 -19.49
C SER A 98 7.55 0.36 -19.76
N ALA A 99 6.97 0.20 -20.96
CA ALA A 99 6.30 -1.06 -21.33
C ALA A 99 7.30 -2.19 -21.60
N ILE A 100 7.04 -3.37 -21.03
CA ILE A 100 7.78 -4.59 -21.30
C ILE A 100 7.17 -5.27 -22.53
N PRO A 101 7.95 -5.57 -23.58
CA PRO A 101 7.46 -6.34 -24.71
C PRO A 101 7.06 -7.75 -24.28
N GLU A 102 5.84 -8.16 -24.66
CA GLU A 102 5.30 -9.47 -24.28
C GLU A 102 6.21 -10.64 -24.69
N ALA A 103 6.83 -10.55 -25.88
CA ALA A 103 7.75 -11.56 -26.40
C ALA A 103 8.98 -11.79 -25.51
N ASP A 104 9.37 -10.79 -24.72
CA ASP A 104 10.56 -10.83 -23.88
C ASP A 104 10.27 -11.42 -22.48
N LYS A 105 8.99 -11.61 -22.11
CA LYS A 105 8.58 -11.99 -20.74
C LYS A 105 7.51 -13.09 -20.65
N PHE A 106 6.49 -13.09 -21.51
CA PHE A 106 5.36 -14.07 -21.51
C PHE A 106 4.67 -14.22 -22.89
N PRO A 107 5.37 -14.71 -23.94
CA PRO A 107 4.77 -14.89 -25.27
C PRO A 107 3.63 -15.94 -25.34
N ASN A 108 3.47 -16.80 -24.32
CA ASN A 108 2.46 -17.86 -24.31
C ASN A 108 1.34 -17.57 -23.28
N LYS A 109 0.13 -18.09 -23.53
CA LYS A 109 -1.08 -17.82 -22.74
C LYS A 109 -1.61 -19.06 -22.03
N GLY A 110 -2.30 -18.85 -20.90
CA GLY A 110 -2.87 -19.92 -20.09
C GLY A 110 -1.83 -20.73 -19.32
N ILE A 111 -2.24 -21.91 -18.85
CA ILE A 111 -1.42 -22.80 -18.03
C ILE A 111 -0.12 -23.20 -18.77
N VAL A 112 0.99 -23.22 -18.03
CA VAL A 112 2.34 -23.55 -18.54
C VAL A 112 2.37 -24.90 -19.25
N ARG A 113 3.10 -25.00 -20.36
CA ARG A 113 3.27 -26.23 -21.13
C ARG A 113 4.70 -26.38 -21.65
N ASP A 114 5.13 -27.62 -21.80
CA ASP A 114 6.41 -27.99 -22.41
C ASP A 114 6.21 -29.04 -23.53
N ASN A 115 7.31 -29.61 -24.02
CA ASN A 115 7.28 -30.60 -25.10
C ASN A 115 6.65 -31.96 -24.69
N SER A 116 6.28 -32.16 -23.42
CA SER A 116 5.53 -33.35 -22.98
C SER A 116 4.01 -33.18 -23.07
N CYS A 117 3.54 -31.96 -23.37
CA CYS A 117 2.11 -31.63 -23.44
C CYS A 117 1.54 -31.80 -24.86
N THR A 118 0.53 -32.66 -24.99
CA THR A 118 -0.22 -32.91 -26.23
C THR A 118 -1.66 -32.39 -26.09
N LYS A 119 -2.17 -31.67 -27.10
CA LYS A 119 -3.54 -31.15 -27.09
C LYS A 119 -4.55 -32.27 -27.38
N MET A 120 -5.48 -32.47 -26.45
CA MET A 120 -6.57 -33.44 -26.55
C MET A 120 -7.86 -32.68 -26.88
N ALA A 121 -8.12 -32.49 -28.18
CA ALA A 121 -9.20 -31.62 -28.66
C ALA A 121 -10.61 -32.08 -28.21
N THR A 122 -10.83 -33.39 -28.13
CA THR A 122 -12.06 -34.03 -27.65
C THR A 122 -12.27 -33.87 -26.14
N TRP A 123 -11.18 -33.83 -25.37
CA TRP A 123 -11.20 -33.60 -23.92
C TRP A 123 -11.29 -32.11 -23.55
N GLN A 124 -11.02 -31.22 -24.51
CA GLN A 124 -10.93 -29.76 -24.36
C GLN A 124 -9.79 -29.33 -23.41
N GLY A 125 -8.63 -30.00 -23.53
CA GLY A 125 -7.50 -29.81 -22.63
C GLY A 125 -6.14 -30.30 -23.17
N TRP A 126 -5.14 -30.31 -22.30
CA TRP A 126 -3.75 -30.68 -22.57
C TRP A 126 -3.30 -31.84 -21.69
N LYS A 127 -2.86 -32.94 -22.31
CA LYS A 127 -2.30 -34.12 -21.66
C LYS A 127 -0.78 -33.98 -21.59
N CYS A 128 -0.22 -33.82 -20.39
CA CYS A 128 1.21 -33.60 -20.13
C CYS A 128 1.80 -34.77 -19.35
N THR A 129 2.81 -35.46 -19.89
CA THR A 129 3.35 -36.69 -19.26
C THR A 129 4.54 -36.45 -18.33
N ASN A 130 5.30 -35.38 -18.54
CA ASN A 130 6.53 -35.10 -17.76
C ASN A 130 6.47 -33.74 -17.03
N LEU A 131 5.47 -32.91 -17.33
CA LEU A 131 5.19 -31.66 -16.64
C LEU A 131 4.07 -31.88 -15.61
N ILE A 132 4.37 -31.61 -14.35
CA ILE A 132 3.45 -31.79 -13.22
C ILE A 132 2.86 -30.44 -12.85
N HIS A 133 1.53 -30.36 -12.85
CA HIS A 133 0.77 -29.18 -12.44
C HIS A 133 0.34 -29.28 -10.97
N ARG A 134 0.22 -28.12 -10.32
CA ARG A 134 -0.31 -27.94 -8.96
C ARG A 134 -1.30 -26.79 -8.96
N MET A 135 -2.33 -26.88 -8.12
CA MET A 135 -3.21 -25.74 -7.83
C MET A 135 -2.63 -24.99 -6.64
N MET A 136 -2.41 -23.69 -6.80
CA MET A 136 -2.10 -22.78 -5.70
C MET A 136 -3.42 -22.17 -5.22
N ILE A 137 -3.70 -22.18 -3.90
CA ILE A 137 -4.89 -21.51 -3.30
C ILE A 137 -4.48 -20.27 -2.50
N ILE A 138 -5.39 -19.30 -2.55
CA ILE A 138 -5.19 -17.93 -2.98
C ILE A 138 -6.47 -17.16 -2.54
N GLU A 139 -6.38 -16.28 -1.54
CA GLU A 139 -7.47 -15.82 -0.65
C GLU A 139 -6.99 -14.67 0.30
N SER A 140 -7.82 -13.68 0.67
CA SER A 140 -7.48 -12.73 1.74
C SER A 140 -7.98 -13.27 3.09
N LEU A 141 -7.22 -13.05 4.18
CA LEU A 141 -7.68 -13.37 5.55
C LEU A 141 -7.97 -12.12 6.40
N ASP A 142 -7.95 -10.94 5.79
CA ASP A 142 -8.23 -9.71 6.52
C ASP A 142 -9.72 -9.62 6.90
N SER A 143 -10.06 -8.76 7.87
CA SER A 143 -11.47 -8.57 8.31
C SER A 143 -12.38 -7.98 7.21
N ASP A 144 -11.78 -7.47 6.13
CA ASP A 144 -12.43 -7.01 4.92
C ASP A 144 -12.36 -8.03 3.76
N THR A 145 -11.96 -9.29 3.97
CA THR A 145 -11.77 -10.31 2.90
C THR A 145 -12.91 -10.41 1.87
N GLU A 146 -14.18 -10.26 2.27
CA GLU A 146 -15.34 -10.31 1.36
C GLU A 146 -15.51 -9.06 0.47
N VAL A 147 -14.79 -7.96 0.76
CA VAL A 147 -14.80 -6.70 -0.01
C VAL A 147 -13.39 -6.28 -0.47
N ARG A 148 -12.34 -6.86 0.10
CA ARG A 148 -10.94 -6.65 -0.25
C ARG A 148 -10.63 -7.34 -1.57
N ARG A 149 -10.39 -6.53 -2.59
CA ARG A 149 -9.86 -7.05 -3.85
C ARG A 149 -8.47 -7.61 -3.67
N LEU A 150 -8.29 -8.80 -4.22
CA LEU A 150 -6.99 -9.32 -4.61
C LEU A 150 -6.77 -9.19 -6.12
N SER A 151 -7.84 -9.19 -6.91
CA SER A 151 -7.83 -9.16 -8.38
C SER A 151 -7.61 -7.76 -8.97
N PRO A 152 -7.02 -7.66 -10.18
CA PRO A 152 -6.47 -8.74 -10.99
C PRO A 152 -5.02 -9.07 -10.59
N ILE A 153 -4.72 -10.35 -10.39
CA ILE A 153 -3.34 -10.82 -10.14
C ILE A 153 -2.71 -11.29 -11.44
N GLY A 154 -1.38 -11.39 -11.47
CA GLY A 154 -0.64 -11.96 -12.57
C GLY A 154 0.43 -12.95 -12.08
N LEU A 155 0.34 -14.21 -12.47
CA LEU A 155 1.35 -15.25 -12.22
C LEU A 155 2.10 -15.52 -13.52
N ILE A 156 3.43 -15.39 -13.53
CA ILE A 156 4.26 -15.73 -14.70
C ILE A 156 5.06 -16.99 -14.41
N ALA A 157 4.86 -18.04 -15.20
CA ALA A 157 5.70 -19.23 -15.20
C ALA A 157 6.79 -19.09 -16.26
N ASN A 158 8.03 -19.50 -15.93
CA ASN A 158 9.20 -19.48 -16.83
C ASN A 158 9.48 -18.12 -17.52
N PRO A 159 9.53 -16.99 -16.77
CA PRO A 159 9.63 -15.65 -17.35
C PRO A 159 10.79 -15.51 -18.35
N GLY A 160 10.48 -14.95 -19.53
CA GLY A 160 11.39 -14.84 -20.66
C GLY A 160 10.71 -15.27 -21.97
N PRO A 161 11.49 -15.60 -23.03
CA PRO A 161 10.96 -16.08 -24.30
C PRO A 161 10.15 -17.39 -24.25
N ASN A 162 10.15 -18.10 -23.13
CA ASN A 162 9.37 -19.32 -22.88
C ASN A 162 8.22 -19.09 -21.87
N GLY A 163 7.95 -17.84 -21.51
CA GLY A 163 7.03 -17.50 -20.41
C GLY A 163 5.55 -17.70 -20.72
N TYR A 164 4.79 -17.97 -19.66
CA TYR A 164 3.33 -18.12 -19.63
C TYR A 164 2.73 -17.22 -18.54
N VAL A 165 1.47 -16.78 -18.68
CA VAL A 165 0.81 -15.87 -17.70
C VAL A 165 -0.61 -16.32 -17.29
N ASP A 166 -0.91 -16.22 -15.98
CA ASP A 166 -2.18 -16.57 -15.29
C ASP A 166 -2.51 -15.55 -14.16
N GLN A 167 -3.46 -15.77 -13.24
CA GLN A 167 -3.91 -14.77 -12.22
C GLN A 167 -4.24 -15.34 -10.81
N VAL A 168 -3.41 -15.15 -9.74
CA VAL A 168 -3.74 -15.54 -8.33
C VAL A 168 -2.82 -15.00 -7.13
N ILE A 169 -3.35 -14.32 -6.06
CA ILE A 169 -2.89 -13.88 -4.65
C ILE A 169 -3.13 -14.72 -3.29
N ARG A 170 -2.22 -14.83 -2.27
CA ARG A 170 -2.13 -15.76 -1.06
C ARG A 170 -1.78 -17.19 -1.45
N LEU A 171 -1.03 -17.90 -0.60
CA LEU A 171 -0.01 -18.81 -1.10
C LEU A 171 0.04 -20.13 -0.31
N HIS A 172 -0.62 -21.16 -0.85
CA HIS A 172 -0.49 -22.55 -0.38
C HIS A 172 -0.35 -23.52 -1.57
N LEU A 173 0.72 -24.33 -1.58
CA LEU A 173 0.88 -25.47 -2.48
C LEU A 173 0.10 -26.67 -1.96
N LEU A 174 -1.18 -26.78 -2.37
CA LEU A 174 -2.00 -27.94 -2.02
C LEU A 174 -1.52 -29.22 -2.70
N HIS A 175 -1.54 -30.31 -1.94
CA HIS A 175 -1.22 -31.67 -2.40
C HIS A 175 0.17 -31.80 -3.06
N ALA A 176 1.11 -30.92 -2.70
CA ALA A 176 2.51 -31.04 -3.08
C ALA A 176 3.32 -31.74 -1.97
N ASP A 177 4.32 -32.52 -2.36
CA ASP A 177 5.28 -33.11 -1.42
C ASP A 177 6.20 -32.02 -0.81
N PRO A 178 6.67 -32.13 0.45
CA PRO A 178 7.58 -31.16 1.03
C PRO A 178 8.90 -30.95 0.27
N SER A 179 9.29 -31.88 -0.61
CA SER A 179 10.43 -31.72 -1.53
C SER A 179 10.13 -30.78 -2.71
N GLU A 180 8.87 -30.65 -3.14
CA GLU A 180 8.43 -29.70 -4.17
C GLU A 180 8.47 -28.26 -3.63
N ALA A 181 8.96 -27.33 -4.45
CA ALA A 181 9.16 -25.94 -4.07
C ALA A 181 8.91 -24.98 -5.24
N VAL A 182 8.48 -23.76 -4.92
CA VAL A 182 8.47 -22.61 -5.84
C VAL A 182 9.10 -21.40 -5.16
N VAL A 183 9.81 -20.57 -5.92
CA VAL A 183 10.20 -19.21 -5.49
C VAL A 183 9.21 -18.24 -6.12
N LEU A 184 8.45 -17.55 -5.27
CA LEU A 184 7.48 -16.54 -5.68
C LEU A 184 8.16 -15.18 -5.63
N ARG A 185 7.85 -14.32 -6.61
CA ARG A 185 8.29 -12.93 -6.70
C ARG A 185 7.05 -12.05 -6.78
N ILE A 186 6.73 -11.37 -5.69
CA ILE A 186 5.48 -10.62 -5.51
C ILE A 186 5.80 -9.13 -5.57
N TYR A 187 5.14 -8.40 -6.48
CA TYR A 187 5.31 -6.96 -6.60
C TYR A 187 4.40 -6.22 -5.62
N PHE A 188 4.96 -5.25 -4.89
CA PHE A 188 4.21 -4.38 -3.99
C PHE A 188 4.40 -2.90 -4.39
N PRO A 189 3.36 -2.18 -4.83
CA PRO A 189 3.54 -0.83 -5.41
C PRO A 189 4.04 0.21 -4.40
N LYS A 190 3.63 0.10 -3.13
CA LYS A 190 4.16 0.87 -2.01
C LYS A 190 5.07 -0.01 -1.17
N LEU A 191 6.26 0.49 -0.86
CA LEU A 191 7.22 -0.21 -0.01
C LEU A 191 6.71 -0.19 1.43
N GLN A 192 6.50 -1.37 1.99
CA GLN A 192 6.21 -1.58 3.40
C GLN A 192 7.11 -2.70 3.94
N ARG A 193 7.05 -2.91 5.26
CA ARG A 193 7.64 -4.06 5.91
C ARG A 193 6.73 -5.28 5.72
N TYR A 194 7.23 -6.32 5.05
CA TYR A 194 6.55 -7.60 4.88
C TYR A 194 7.23 -8.66 5.75
N ASP A 195 6.57 -9.04 6.84
CA ASP A 195 7.04 -10.06 7.77
C ASP A 195 6.52 -11.43 7.38
N ILE A 196 7.42 -12.40 7.22
CA ILE A 196 7.08 -13.75 6.77
C ILE A 196 6.97 -14.67 7.97
N TYR A 197 5.90 -15.45 8.02
CA TYR A 197 5.69 -16.49 9.01
C TYR A 197 5.44 -17.82 8.32
N VAL A 198 5.99 -18.89 8.90
CA VAL A 198 5.71 -20.28 8.47
C VAL A 198 5.15 -21.00 9.68
N ASP A 199 3.95 -21.53 9.56
CA ASP A 199 3.24 -22.24 10.62
C ASP A 199 3.30 -21.47 11.97
N ASP A 200 2.85 -20.20 11.94
CA ASP A 200 2.89 -19.20 13.02
C ASP A 200 4.29 -18.70 13.49
N ILE A 201 5.41 -19.16 12.93
CA ILE A 201 6.77 -18.79 13.36
C ILE A 201 7.43 -17.80 12.40
N TYR A 202 7.96 -16.68 12.92
CA TYR A 202 8.63 -15.66 12.11
C TYR A 202 9.91 -16.17 11.43
N VAL A 203 10.05 -15.90 10.13
CA VAL A 203 11.24 -16.22 9.31
C VAL A 203 11.92 -14.94 8.83
N ALA A 204 13.13 -14.69 9.33
CA ALA A 204 13.92 -13.52 8.98
C ALA A 204 14.35 -13.50 7.49
N PRO A 205 14.44 -12.31 6.86
CA PRO A 205 14.97 -12.18 5.51
C PRO A 205 16.47 -12.52 5.46
N LYS A 206 16.91 -13.02 4.31
CA LYS A 206 18.30 -13.45 4.07
C LYS A 206 19.34 -12.32 4.20
N ASN A 207 18.91 -11.04 4.13
CA ASN A 207 19.77 -9.87 4.33
C ASN A 207 19.66 -9.22 5.72
N LEU A 208 19.10 -9.89 6.74
CA LEU A 208 19.12 -9.40 8.11
C LEU A 208 20.56 -9.34 8.67
N ASP A 209 20.99 -8.17 9.17
CA ASP A 209 22.27 -8.03 9.87
C ASP A 209 22.15 -8.60 11.29
N THR A 210 22.46 -9.89 11.42
CA THR A 210 22.42 -10.59 12.72
C THR A 210 23.39 -10.02 13.76
N SER A 211 24.37 -9.17 13.36
CA SER A 211 25.27 -8.50 14.30
C SER A 211 24.62 -7.33 15.06
N LYS A 212 23.45 -6.87 14.61
CA LYS A 212 22.70 -5.74 15.20
C LYS A 212 21.57 -6.15 16.12
N LEU A 213 21.27 -7.44 16.24
CA LEU A 213 20.22 -7.95 17.10
C LEU A 213 20.42 -7.48 18.57
N PRO A 214 19.35 -7.04 19.26
CA PRO A 214 17.94 -7.18 18.89
C PRO A 214 17.40 -6.17 17.86
N ALA A 215 18.17 -5.13 17.50
CA ALA A 215 17.72 -4.17 16.49
C ALA A 215 17.60 -4.83 15.11
N TYR A 216 16.46 -4.60 14.46
CA TYR A 216 16.18 -5.13 13.13
C TYR A 216 16.83 -4.24 12.07
N GLN A 217 18.07 -4.55 11.68
CA GLN A 217 18.78 -3.83 10.62
C GLN A 217 18.97 -4.73 9.40
N LEU A 218 18.69 -4.20 8.21
CA LEU A 218 18.97 -4.90 6.96
C LEU A 218 20.33 -4.48 6.39
N LEU A 219 21.03 -5.45 5.81
CA LEU A 219 22.16 -5.23 4.90
C LEU A 219 21.64 -4.70 3.56
N GLY A 220 22.52 -3.99 2.84
CA GLY A 220 22.21 -3.46 1.50
C GLY A 220 21.83 -4.54 0.49
N GLU A 221 21.23 -4.12 -0.62
CA GLU A 221 20.72 -5.05 -1.63
C GLU A 221 21.80 -5.86 -2.34
N GLY A 222 21.43 -7.06 -2.80
CA GLY A 222 22.31 -7.93 -3.56
C GLY A 222 21.66 -9.26 -3.90
N THR A 223 21.92 -9.76 -5.11
CA THR A 223 21.37 -11.03 -5.62
C THR A 223 21.79 -12.25 -4.79
N MET A 224 22.85 -12.15 -3.97
CA MET A 224 23.23 -13.18 -3.01
C MET A 224 22.16 -13.48 -1.94
N TYR A 225 21.25 -12.52 -1.69
CA TYR A 225 20.18 -12.66 -0.72
C TYR A 225 18.90 -13.23 -1.34
N GLU A 226 18.80 -13.34 -2.67
CA GLU A 226 17.65 -13.99 -3.29
C GLU A 226 17.51 -15.44 -2.80
N PRO A 227 16.31 -15.87 -2.40
CA PRO A 227 16.06 -17.26 -2.09
C PRO A 227 16.03 -18.13 -3.34
N THR A 228 16.38 -19.39 -3.16
CA THR A 228 16.50 -20.44 -4.18
C THR A 228 15.54 -21.58 -3.87
N LEU A 229 15.27 -22.45 -4.85
CA LEU A 229 14.43 -23.65 -4.64
C LEU A 229 15.01 -24.61 -3.57
N SER A 230 16.32 -24.56 -3.33
CA SER A 230 17.00 -25.34 -2.27
C SER A 230 16.90 -24.75 -0.87
N ASP A 231 16.48 -23.50 -0.72
CA ASP A 231 16.30 -22.87 0.58
C ASP A 231 15.03 -23.42 1.28
N PRO A 232 14.94 -23.36 2.63
CA PRO A 232 13.76 -23.81 3.37
C PRO A 232 12.56 -22.88 3.15
N THR A 233 11.35 -23.40 3.42
CA THR A 233 10.08 -22.65 3.36
C THR A 233 10.15 -21.33 4.12
N GLY A 234 9.54 -20.28 3.58
CA GLY A 234 9.55 -18.94 4.17
C GLY A 234 10.87 -18.18 4.03
N SER A 235 11.93 -18.79 3.48
CA SER A 235 13.17 -18.06 3.15
C SER A 235 12.84 -16.92 2.20
N ASN A 236 13.22 -15.70 2.59
CA ASN A 236 12.70 -14.51 1.94
C ASN A 236 13.73 -13.39 1.79
N TYR A 237 13.43 -12.46 0.88
CA TYR A 237 14.20 -11.26 0.62
C TYR A 237 13.32 -10.21 -0.06
N LEU A 238 13.30 -8.99 0.45
CA LEU A 238 12.63 -7.86 -0.20
C LEU A 238 13.68 -7.06 -0.99
N GLN A 239 13.61 -7.14 -2.32
CA GLN A 239 14.32 -6.24 -3.22
C GLN A 239 13.49 -4.96 -3.36
N ARG A 240 13.89 -3.90 -2.66
CA ARG A 240 13.16 -2.62 -2.58
C ARG A 240 13.28 -1.82 -3.87
N SER A 241 14.43 -1.86 -4.54
CA SER A 241 14.67 -1.22 -5.84
C SER A 241 13.61 -1.60 -6.89
N GLU A 242 13.31 -2.89 -7.01
CA GLU A 242 12.28 -3.43 -7.93
C GLU A 242 10.91 -3.62 -7.28
N LYS A 243 10.81 -3.32 -5.98
CA LYS A 243 9.63 -3.55 -5.12
C LYS A 243 9.13 -5.01 -5.14
N LEU A 244 10.05 -5.97 -5.24
CA LEU A 244 9.76 -7.41 -5.29
C LEU A 244 10.08 -8.10 -3.97
N LEU A 245 9.07 -8.74 -3.36
CA LEU A 245 9.25 -9.70 -2.28
C LEU A 245 9.48 -11.09 -2.88
N HIS A 246 10.62 -11.69 -2.56
CA HIS A 246 10.95 -13.06 -2.92
C HIS A 246 10.64 -13.97 -1.72
N VAL A 247 9.89 -15.06 -1.92
CA VAL A 247 9.55 -16.03 -0.86
C VAL A 247 9.62 -17.46 -1.39
N VAL A 248 10.13 -18.40 -0.58
CA VAL A 248 10.05 -19.85 -0.88
C VAL A 248 8.77 -20.44 -0.30
N LEU A 249 8.00 -21.11 -1.14
CA LEU A 249 6.86 -21.93 -0.73
C LEU A 249 7.16 -23.40 -1.06
N ARG A 250 6.85 -24.31 -0.13
CA ARG A 250 6.99 -25.77 -0.28
C ARG A 250 5.67 -26.46 0.05
N GLY A 251 5.51 -27.71 -0.40
CA GLY A 251 4.34 -28.51 -0.10
C GLY A 251 4.12 -28.74 1.41
N GLY A 252 2.88 -28.64 1.86
CA GLY A 252 2.46 -29.03 3.21
C GLY A 252 2.72 -28.02 4.33
N GLN A 253 3.13 -26.79 4.03
CA GLN A 253 3.29 -25.70 5.00
C GLN A 253 2.57 -24.43 4.52
N ILE A 254 2.09 -23.62 5.46
CA ILE A 254 1.42 -22.34 5.17
C ILE A 254 2.41 -21.20 5.38
N VAL A 255 2.44 -20.26 4.42
CA VAL A 255 3.26 -19.04 4.49
C VAL A 255 2.34 -17.84 4.59
N ASP A 256 2.35 -17.16 5.74
CA ASP A 256 1.61 -15.93 5.95
C ASP A 256 2.55 -14.73 5.79
N ILE A 257 2.10 -13.73 5.01
CA ILE A 257 2.81 -12.49 4.74
C ILE A 257 2.06 -11.39 5.49
N LYS A 258 2.62 -10.94 6.62
CA LYS A 258 2.05 -9.87 7.42
C LYS A 258 2.66 -8.53 7.00
N THR A 259 1.84 -7.65 6.46
CA THR A 259 2.22 -6.24 6.27
C THR A 259 2.23 -5.54 7.63
N THR A 260 3.35 -4.92 7.98
CA THR A 260 3.52 -4.14 9.20
C THR A 260 3.59 -2.66 8.81
N PRO A 261 2.74 -1.79 9.40
CA PRO A 261 2.72 -0.37 9.05
C PRO A 261 4.07 0.29 9.34
N MET A 262 4.49 1.15 8.43
CA MET A 262 5.75 1.89 8.51
C MET A 262 5.60 3.26 7.88
N VAL A 263 6.33 4.22 8.43
CA VAL A 263 6.45 5.57 7.86
C VAL A 263 7.86 5.74 7.30
N ILE A 264 7.98 6.38 6.13
CA ILE A 264 9.27 6.86 5.63
C ILE A 264 9.37 8.35 5.98
N LEU A 265 10.39 8.69 6.75
CA LEU A 265 10.73 10.05 7.14
C LEU A 265 12.04 10.45 6.45
N THR A 266 11.99 11.47 5.61
CA THR A 266 13.18 12.13 5.08
C THR A 266 13.37 13.45 5.81
N THR A 267 14.54 13.65 6.43
CA THR A 267 14.84 14.90 7.13
C THR A 267 16.25 15.41 6.92
N GLY A 268 16.37 16.71 6.69
CA GLY A 268 17.64 17.44 6.58
C GLY A 268 18.11 17.89 7.96
N LEU A 269 19.30 17.45 8.38
CA LEU A 269 19.94 17.84 9.63
C LEU A 269 21.19 18.69 9.35
N VAL A 270 21.26 19.87 9.95
CA VAL A 270 22.41 20.76 9.89
C VAL A 270 23.33 20.51 11.09
N VAL A 271 24.54 20.03 10.84
CA VAL A 271 25.41 19.49 11.89
C VAL A 271 26.82 20.10 11.89
N ASP A 272 27.44 20.18 13.06
CA ASP A 272 28.87 20.47 13.18
C ASP A 272 29.67 19.19 12.82
N PRO A 273 30.49 19.21 11.74
CA PRO A 273 31.24 18.03 11.30
C PRO A 273 32.18 17.45 12.37
N ASN A 274 32.61 18.26 13.33
CA ASN A 274 33.58 17.85 14.36
C ASN A 274 32.91 17.14 15.56
N ASN A 275 31.60 17.32 15.74
CA ASN A 275 30.84 16.79 16.87
C ASN A 275 29.69 15.84 16.44
N PHE A 276 29.63 15.48 15.16
CA PHE A 276 28.55 14.65 14.61
C PHE A 276 28.78 13.15 14.86
N TYR A 277 27.95 12.56 15.74
CA TYR A 277 27.88 11.11 15.97
C TYR A 277 26.49 10.58 15.59
N LYS A 278 26.43 9.59 14.68
CA LYS A 278 25.16 9.02 14.18
C LYS A 278 24.27 8.45 15.30
N GLU A 279 24.86 7.85 16.33
CA GLU A 279 24.13 7.23 17.44
C GLU A 279 23.34 8.28 18.27
N ASN A 280 23.94 9.47 18.48
CA ASN A 280 23.28 10.58 19.17
C ASN A 280 22.09 11.13 18.35
N VAL A 281 22.18 11.09 17.01
CA VAL A 281 21.09 11.55 16.13
C VAL A 281 19.88 10.64 16.24
N ILE A 282 20.08 9.32 16.19
CA ILE A 282 18.98 8.34 16.32
C ILE A 282 18.33 8.47 17.71
N GLN A 283 19.11 8.68 18.77
CA GLN A 283 18.57 8.90 20.12
C GLN A 283 17.76 10.19 20.24
N ASN A 284 18.24 11.30 19.68
CA ASN A 284 17.49 12.57 19.70
C ASN A 284 16.22 12.51 18.85
N LEU A 285 16.27 11.86 17.68
CA LEU A 285 15.08 11.63 16.85
C LEU A 285 14.10 10.67 17.54
N ALA A 286 14.56 9.62 18.21
CA ALA A 286 13.72 8.72 19.00
C ALA A 286 12.95 9.45 20.12
N LEU A 287 13.64 10.34 20.85
CA LEU A 287 13.02 11.20 21.86
C LEU A 287 11.98 12.14 21.25
N LEU A 288 12.30 12.80 20.13
CA LEU A 288 11.38 13.71 19.42
C LEU A 288 10.14 12.97 18.90
N LEU A 289 10.33 11.84 18.22
CA LEU A 289 9.27 11.02 17.65
C LEU A 289 8.46 10.26 18.73
N GLY A 290 8.96 10.16 19.96
CA GLY A 290 8.33 9.38 21.04
C GLY A 290 8.41 7.86 20.83
N VAL A 291 9.38 7.37 20.04
CA VAL A 291 9.56 5.94 19.74
C VAL A 291 10.85 5.39 20.35
N ALA A 292 10.94 4.07 20.48
CA ALA A 292 12.19 3.41 20.87
C ALA A 292 13.26 3.56 19.74
N PRO A 293 14.54 3.84 20.04
CA PRO A 293 15.59 3.99 19.03
C PRO A 293 15.71 2.81 18.06
N GLU A 294 15.43 1.59 18.52
CA GLU A 294 15.42 0.35 17.71
C GLU A 294 14.32 0.28 16.65
N ASN A 295 13.30 1.14 16.73
CA ASN A 295 12.24 1.28 15.73
C ASN A 295 12.62 2.26 14.60
N ILE A 296 13.76 2.97 14.70
CA ILE A 296 14.25 3.91 13.68
C ILE A 296 15.40 3.25 12.91
N ARG A 297 15.30 3.24 11.57
CA ARG A 297 16.34 2.70 10.69
C ARG A 297 16.77 3.75 9.68
N VAL A 298 18.06 4.03 9.58
CA VAL A 298 18.60 4.92 8.55
C VAL A 298 18.82 4.11 7.27
N MET A 299 18.02 4.39 6.24
CA MET A 299 18.11 3.78 4.91
C MET A 299 19.23 4.40 4.08
N ASN A 300 19.28 5.73 4.06
CA ASN A 300 20.26 6.47 3.28
C ASN A 300 20.76 7.70 4.05
N VAL A 301 22.00 8.12 3.76
CA VAL A 301 22.58 9.36 4.26
C VAL A 301 23.16 10.11 3.07
N ILE A 302 22.37 11.06 2.56
CA ILE A 302 22.75 11.90 1.43
C ILE A 302 23.61 13.03 1.97
N ASN A 303 24.90 12.98 1.66
CA ASN A 303 25.79 14.12 1.85
C ASN A 303 25.61 15.06 0.66
N GLU A 304 25.22 16.30 0.91
CA GLU A 304 25.18 17.31 -0.15
C GLU A 304 26.61 17.55 -0.69
N GLY A 305 26.75 17.55 -2.02
CA GLY A 305 28.06 17.53 -2.67
C GLY A 305 28.92 18.74 -2.30
N SER A 306 30.24 18.55 -2.27
CA SER A 306 31.25 19.56 -1.86
C SER A 306 31.33 20.84 -2.72
N THR A 307 30.45 20.98 -3.72
CA THR A 307 30.16 22.21 -4.46
C THR A 307 29.12 23.11 -3.77
N GLY A 308 28.42 22.62 -2.74
CA GLY A 308 27.55 23.40 -1.88
C GLY A 308 28.31 24.51 -1.14
N ARG A 309 27.68 25.69 -1.05
CA ARG A 309 28.28 26.92 -0.51
C ARG A 309 28.55 26.76 0.99
N ARG A 310 29.79 26.41 1.37
CA ARG A 310 30.24 26.44 2.79
C ARG A 310 29.68 27.68 3.49
N THR A 311 28.77 27.48 4.42
CA THR A 311 28.25 28.56 5.27
C THR A 311 29.41 29.16 6.05
N LYS A 312 29.34 30.45 6.40
CA LYS A 312 30.44 31.17 7.09
C LYS A 312 30.86 30.55 8.43
N MET A 313 30.13 29.56 8.95
CA MET A 313 30.34 28.89 10.23
C MET A 313 30.81 27.43 10.11
N GLY A 314 30.92 26.85 8.92
CA GLY A 314 31.47 25.50 8.73
C GLY A 314 30.56 24.33 9.12
N LYS A 315 29.24 24.55 9.24
CA LYS A 315 28.22 23.50 9.37
C LYS A 315 28.04 22.74 8.04
N GLU A 316 27.65 21.47 8.11
CA GLU A 316 27.27 20.62 6.96
C GLU A 316 25.78 20.23 7.03
N LYS A 317 25.04 20.29 5.92
CA LYS A 317 23.71 19.65 5.78
C LYS A 317 23.89 18.18 5.44
N LYS A 318 23.14 17.31 6.11
CA LYS A 318 23.02 15.87 5.80
C LYS A 318 21.56 15.48 5.79
N THR A 319 21.07 14.94 4.68
CA THR A 319 19.70 14.45 4.59
C THR A 319 19.66 12.95 4.90
N PHE A 320 18.79 12.58 5.83
CA PHE A 320 18.58 11.22 6.32
C PHE A 320 17.24 10.73 5.81
N GLU A 321 17.24 9.64 5.06
CA GLU A 321 16.05 8.87 4.71
C GLU A 321 15.93 7.73 5.70
N MET A 322 14.80 7.63 6.40
CA MET A 322 14.62 6.72 7.53
C MET A 322 13.28 6.01 7.51
N GLU A 323 13.26 4.78 8.03
CA GLU A 323 12.03 4.04 8.31
C GLU A 323 11.74 4.05 9.80
N ILE A 324 10.48 4.28 10.16
CA ILE A 324 9.97 4.20 11.52
C ILE A 324 8.97 3.05 11.57
N VAL A 325 9.39 1.95 12.20
CA VAL A 325 8.64 0.69 12.21
C VAL A 325 9.16 -0.26 13.30
N SER A 326 8.26 -0.92 14.01
CA SER A 326 8.64 -1.87 15.07
C SER A 326 9.42 -3.08 14.55
N SER A 327 10.23 -3.67 15.43
CA SER A 327 10.78 -5.03 15.25
C SER A 327 9.66 -6.07 15.00
N PRO A 328 9.95 -7.22 14.35
CA PRO A 328 8.94 -8.24 14.10
C PRO A 328 8.58 -8.97 15.41
N THR A 329 7.32 -9.37 15.53
CA THR A 329 6.87 -10.34 16.53
C THR A 329 7.42 -11.73 16.21
N SER A 330 7.79 -12.52 17.23
CA SER A 330 8.33 -13.87 17.02
C SER A 330 7.28 -14.89 16.56
N SER A 331 6.00 -14.63 16.82
CA SER A 331 4.87 -15.43 16.34
C SER A 331 3.64 -14.56 16.06
N LEU A 332 2.75 -15.04 15.20
CA LEU A 332 1.40 -14.48 14.98
C LEU A 332 0.48 -14.67 16.19
N SER A 333 0.61 -15.78 16.92
CA SER A 333 -0.29 -16.18 18.01
C SER A 333 0.04 -15.56 19.38
N SER A 334 1.12 -14.80 19.50
CA SER A 334 1.51 -14.20 20.77
C SER A 334 0.63 -13.00 21.13
N ASN A 335 -0.32 -13.21 22.06
CA ASN A 335 -1.17 -12.16 22.67
C ASN A 335 -0.39 -11.04 23.39
N THR A 336 0.94 -11.15 23.47
CA THR A 336 1.83 -10.09 23.92
C THR A 336 2.27 -9.26 22.71
N SER A 337 1.84 -8.00 22.63
CA SER A 337 2.23 -7.01 21.61
C SER A 337 3.70 -6.55 21.73
N THR A 338 4.58 -7.43 22.19
CA THR A 338 5.98 -7.17 22.52
C THR A 338 6.89 -7.76 21.46
N ALA A 339 7.50 -6.89 20.66
CA ALA A 339 8.60 -7.25 19.77
C ALA A 339 9.94 -7.18 20.53
N PRO A 340 11.04 -7.73 19.97
CA PRO A 340 12.40 -7.47 20.44
C PRO A 340 12.72 -5.97 20.27
N GLY A 341 12.49 -5.18 21.32
CA GLY A 341 12.52 -3.72 21.26
C GLY A 341 11.34 -2.97 21.91
N GLY A 342 10.37 -3.68 22.49
CA GLY A 342 9.23 -3.07 23.17
C GLY A 342 7.91 -3.31 22.45
N ASN A 343 6.97 -2.37 22.56
CA ASN A 343 5.65 -2.53 21.97
C ASN A 343 5.68 -2.35 20.45
N VAL A 344 4.87 -3.14 19.73
CA VAL A 344 4.55 -2.92 18.32
C VAL A 344 3.92 -1.53 18.17
N LEU A 345 4.37 -0.75 17.18
CA LEU A 345 3.82 0.59 16.91
C LEU A 345 2.46 0.46 16.20
N SER A 346 1.41 1.04 16.76
CA SER A 346 0.13 1.23 16.08
C SER A 346 0.17 2.39 15.08
N SER A 347 -0.83 2.50 14.20
CA SER A 347 -0.98 3.66 13.30
C SER A 347 -1.03 4.95 14.11
N GLU A 348 -1.88 5.02 15.13
CA GLU A 348 -2.01 6.18 16.02
C GLU A 348 -0.67 6.63 16.64
N GLN A 349 0.22 5.68 16.97
CA GLN A 349 1.56 6.00 17.49
C GLN A 349 2.48 6.54 16.40
N LEU A 350 2.42 6.00 15.18
CA LEU A 350 3.16 6.53 14.02
C LEU A 350 2.67 7.94 13.65
N ASP A 351 1.36 8.16 13.70
CA ASP A 351 0.71 9.45 13.44
C ASP A 351 1.10 10.49 14.50
N GLN A 352 1.17 10.10 15.78
CA GLN A 352 1.69 10.94 16.86
C GLN A 352 3.18 11.24 16.68
N SER A 353 3.99 10.25 16.27
CA SER A 353 5.40 10.48 15.95
C SER A 353 5.58 11.49 14.83
N MET A 354 4.76 11.42 13.78
CA MET A 354 4.84 12.36 12.66
C MET A 354 4.36 13.76 13.05
N SER A 355 3.26 13.87 13.81
CA SER A 355 2.84 15.15 14.41
C SER A 355 3.97 15.79 15.23
N ASN A 356 4.64 15.03 16.10
CA ASN A 356 5.72 15.56 16.94
C ASN A 356 6.88 16.17 16.13
N ILE A 357 7.37 15.49 15.08
CA ILE A 357 8.48 16.03 14.27
C ILE A 357 8.04 17.19 13.36
N VAL A 358 6.83 17.14 12.81
CA VAL A 358 6.25 18.24 12.02
C VAL A 358 6.08 19.48 12.88
N GLU A 359 5.49 19.35 14.08
CA GLU A 359 5.37 20.45 15.03
C GLU A 359 6.73 21.00 15.45
N TYR A 360 7.69 20.13 15.79
CA TYR A 360 9.05 20.57 16.14
C TYR A 360 9.67 21.39 15.01
N TYR A 361 9.54 20.94 13.76
CA TYR A 361 10.08 21.63 12.58
C TYR A 361 9.39 22.98 12.34
N GLN A 362 8.05 23.00 12.34
CA GLN A 362 7.27 24.20 12.03
C GLN A 362 7.24 25.24 13.17
N THR A 363 7.52 24.84 14.41
CA THR A 363 7.55 25.76 15.57
C THR A 363 8.96 26.08 16.07
N GLY A 364 9.96 25.24 15.79
CA GLY A 364 11.31 25.34 16.36
C GLY A 364 11.36 25.11 17.88
N ASN A 365 10.30 24.58 18.50
CA ASN A 365 10.14 24.53 19.96
C ASN A 365 10.92 23.39 20.61
N SER A 366 12.24 23.58 20.72
CA SER A 366 13.16 22.62 21.38
C SER A 366 12.85 22.33 22.85
N ASP A 367 12.25 23.27 23.58
CA ASP A 367 11.88 23.11 24.99
C ASP A 367 10.72 22.11 25.17
N LYS A 368 9.69 22.14 24.29
CA LYS A 368 8.55 21.20 24.34
C LYS A 368 9.02 19.74 24.26
N PHE A 369 9.95 19.46 23.35
CA PHE A 369 10.40 18.11 23.05
C PHE A 369 11.67 17.69 23.81
N ASN A 370 12.29 18.61 24.57
CA ASN A 370 13.57 18.40 25.27
C ASN A 370 14.68 17.87 24.34
N VAL A 371 14.69 18.35 23.09
CA VAL A 371 15.58 17.93 22.01
C VAL A 371 16.05 19.18 21.27
N SER A 372 17.34 19.24 20.91
CA SER A 372 17.90 20.34 20.12
C SER A 372 18.53 19.78 18.85
N LEU A 373 17.75 19.87 17.77
CA LEU A 373 18.10 19.50 16.39
C LEU A 373 17.88 20.69 15.46
N ASP A 374 18.84 20.94 14.58
CA ASP A 374 18.78 21.97 13.55
C ASP A 374 18.22 21.31 12.28
N LEU A 375 16.88 21.24 12.17
CA LEU A 375 16.16 20.62 11.06
C LEU A 375 15.95 21.66 9.95
N ASP A 376 16.28 21.28 8.72
CA ASP A 376 16.20 22.11 7.51
C ASP A 376 15.08 21.64 6.56
N GLU A 377 14.70 20.37 6.66
CA GLU A 377 13.78 19.69 5.74
C GLU A 377 13.06 18.57 6.50
N VAL A 378 11.74 18.43 6.31
CA VAL A 378 10.94 17.31 6.83
C VAL A 378 9.90 16.90 5.78
N ASN A 379 10.06 15.69 5.24
CA ASN A 379 9.16 15.09 4.27
C ASN A 379 8.70 13.73 4.78
N VAL A 380 7.42 13.41 4.64
CA VAL A 380 6.81 12.18 5.18
C VAL A 380 6.07 11.42 4.08
N VAL A 381 6.28 10.10 4.02
CA VAL A 381 5.37 9.16 3.35
C VAL A 381 4.67 8.36 4.44
N GLU A 382 3.39 8.67 4.66
CA GLU A 382 2.56 8.08 5.71
C GLU A 382 2.47 6.55 5.59
N ALA A 383 2.04 5.86 6.65
CA ALA A 383 1.74 4.43 6.57
C ALA A 383 0.56 4.17 5.61
N ILE A 384 0.34 2.90 5.22
CA ILE A 384 -0.97 2.54 4.67
C ILE A 384 -1.89 2.28 5.87
N GLU A 385 -3.05 2.94 5.92
CA GLU A 385 -4.09 2.60 6.88
C GLU A 385 -4.37 1.09 6.81
N PRO A 386 -4.48 0.38 7.94
CA PRO A 386 -4.93 -1.01 7.92
C PRO A 386 -6.34 -1.11 7.28
N PRO A 387 -6.73 -2.29 6.77
CA PRO A 387 -8.13 -2.57 6.42
C PRO A 387 -9.11 -1.93 7.40
N LYS A 388 -9.97 -1.05 6.90
CA LYS A 388 -11.21 -0.71 7.60
C LYS A 388 -12.07 -1.97 7.61
N GLU A 389 -12.64 -2.32 8.76
CA GLU A 389 -13.55 -3.47 8.84
C GLU A 389 -14.64 -3.33 7.78
N SER A 390 -15.01 -4.46 7.15
CA SER A 390 -16.04 -4.46 6.12
C SER A 390 -17.34 -3.85 6.66
N GLY A 391 -17.81 -2.80 6.00
CA GLY A 391 -19.15 -2.27 6.25
C GLY A 391 -20.21 -3.35 5.99
N PRO A 392 -21.44 -3.21 6.54
CA PRO A 392 -22.52 -4.14 6.26
C PRO A 392 -22.69 -4.31 4.75
N LYS A 393 -22.71 -5.56 4.28
CA LYS A 393 -22.59 -5.93 2.86
C LYS A 393 -23.41 -5.02 1.95
N ALA A 394 -22.78 -4.58 0.85
CA ALA A 394 -23.43 -3.82 -0.22
C ALA A 394 -24.54 -4.61 -0.97
N THR A 395 -24.78 -5.88 -0.60
CA THR A 395 -25.94 -6.65 -1.02
C THR A 395 -27.22 -6.12 -0.38
N LYS A 396 -27.80 -5.07 -0.97
CA LYS A 396 -29.25 -5.13 -1.22
C LYS A 396 -29.48 -6.35 -2.13
N GLU A 397 -30.51 -7.14 -1.87
CA GLU A 397 -30.82 -8.37 -2.64
C GLU A 397 -31.31 -8.10 -4.08
N GLU A 398 -31.14 -6.87 -4.57
CA GLU A 398 -31.44 -6.45 -5.93
C GLU A 398 -30.12 -6.46 -6.72
N GLY A 399 -29.95 -7.47 -7.57
CA GLY A 399 -28.75 -7.64 -8.38
C GLY A 399 -28.43 -6.43 -9.26
N SER A 400 -27.14 -6.16 -9.43
CA SER A 400 -26.60 -5.02 -10.17
C SER A 400 -27.25 -4.86 -11.54
N VAL A 401 -27.96 -3.75 -11.76
CA VAL A 401 -28.53 -3.42 -13.07
C VAL A 401 -27.39 -2.97 -13.98
N VAL A 402 -26.96 -3.86 -14.89
CA VAL A 402 -26.01 -3.51 -15.96
C VAL A 402 -26.69 -2.54 -16.91
N ILE A 403 -26.33 -1.25 -16.81
CA ILE A 403 -26.75 -0.22 -17.76
C ILE A 403 -25.82 -0.31 -18.97
N GLU A 404 -26.38 -0.63 -20.14
CA GLU A 404 -25.63 -0.77 -21.39
C GLU A 404 -24.89 0.55 -21.73
N GLY A 405 -23.56 0.51 -21.69
CA GLY A 405 -22.69 1.67 -21.94
C GLY A 405 -22.25 2.47 -20.69
N ALA A 406 -22.63 2.08 -19.47
CA ALA A 406 -22.04 2.62 -18.25
C ALA A 406 -20.64 2.04 -17.97
N GLU A 407 -19.80 2.76 -17.22
CA GLU A 407 -18.56 2.17 -16.69
C GLU A 407 -18.89 1.03 -15.72
N LEU A 408 -18.15 -0.07 -15.83
CA LEU A 408 -18.34 -1.23 -14.96
C LEU A 408 -17.91 -0.87 -13.54
N PHE A 409 -18.58 -1.44 -12.53
CA PHE A 409 -18.19 -1.28 -11.12
C PHE A 409 -16.71 -1.67 -10.89
N SER A 410 -16.22 -2.68 -11.63
CA SER A 410 -14.82 -3.06 -11.72
C SER A 410 -13.89 -1.87 -12.01
N GLN A 411 -14.22 -1.10 -13.05
CA GLN A 411 -13.44 0.04 -13.55
C GLN A 411 -13.52 1.25 -12.62
N ILE A 412 -14.69 1.51 -12.02
CA ILE A 412 -14.88 2.62 -11.09
C ILE A 412 -14.02 2.39 -9.85
N GLN A 413 -14.18 1.26 -9.18
CA GLN A 413 -13.40 0.96 -7.97
C GLN A 413 -11.91 0.74 -8.29
N GLN A 414 -11.53 0.26 -9.48
CA GLN A 414 -10.10 0.23 -9.89
C GLN A 414 -9.48 1.63 -9.95
N LYS A 415 -10.21 2.63 -10.47
CA LYS A 415 -9.75 4.03 -10.47
C LYS A 415 -9.69 4.60 -9.05
N GLU A 416 -10.64 4.24 -8.18
CA GLU A 416 -10.63 4.66 -6.77
C GLU A 416 -9.46 4.03 -5.99
N GLU A 417 -9.16 2.76 -6.23
CA GLU A 417 -8.01 2.04 -5.66
C GLU A 417 -6.68 2.58 -6.20
N GLU A 418 -6.59 2.89 -7.50
CA GLU A 418 -5.42 3.54 -8.11
C GLU A 418 -5.22 4.96 -7.57
N ALA A 419 -6.29 5.76 -7.42
CA ALA A 419 -6.22 7.09 -6.80
C ALA A 419 -5.81 7.01 -5.32
N THR A 420 -6.33 6.04 -4.57
CA THR A 420 -5.97 5.80 -3.17
C THR A 420 -4.50 5.36 -3.04
N LEU A 421 -4.03 4.47 -3.92
CA LEU A 421 -2.64 4.05 -3.98
C LEU A 421 -1.72 5.23 -4.32
N ASN A 422 -2.05 6.01 -5.36
CA ASN A 422 -1.28 7.18 -5.77
C ASN A 422 -1.19 8.20 -4.64
N LYS A 423 -2.32 8.55 -4.00
CA LYS A 423 -2.34 9.41 -2.80
C LYS A 423 -1.47 8.84 -1.68
N SER A 424 -1.50 7.53 -1.45
CA SER A 424 -0.64 6.90 -0.44
C SER A 424 0.85 6.91 -0.79
N LEU A 425 1.21 7.09 -2.07
CA LEU A 425 2.59 7.17 -2.55
C LEU A 425 3.13 8.62 -2.58
N GLU A 426 2.27 9.61 -2.37
CA GLU A 426 2.67 11.02 -2.33
C GLU A 426 3.57 11.29 -1.12
N VAL A 427 4.54 12.18 -1.32
CA VAL A 427 5.43 12.68 -0.29
C VAL A 427 4.84 13.97 0.24
N VAL A 428 4.40 13.98 1.49
CA VAL A 428 3.94 15.21 2.14
C VAL A 428 5.17 16.02 2.54
N ILE A 429 5.33 17.18 1.92
CA ILE A 429 6.37 18.16 2.23
C ILE A 429 5.80 19.10 3.29
N TYR A 430 6.60 19.37 4.34
CA TYR A 430 6.26 20.35 5.36
C TYR A 430 7.20 21.53 5.27
N ASP A 431 6.63 22.74 5.19
CA ASP A 431 7.36 24.01 5.18
C ASP A 431 7.31 24.70 6.55
N THR A 432 8.28 25.55 6.84
CA THR A 432 8.24 26.42 8.03
C THR A 432 7.30 27.62 7.81
N PRO A 433 6.33 27.87 8.71
CA PRO A 433 5.38 28.96 8.55
C PRO A 433 5.96 30.33 8.97
N THR A 434 5.77 31.34 8.12
CA THR A 434 6.35 32.67 8.30
C THR A 434 5.35 33.83 8.38
N SER A 435 4.21 33.75 7.70
CA SER A 435 3.13 34.73 7.88
C SER A 435 1.77 34.14 7.54
N SER A 436 0.69 34.87 7.78
CA SER A 436 -0.68 34.46 7.44
C SER A 436 -1.39 35.59 6.71
N ILE A 437 -2.12 35.27 5.63
CA ILE A 437 -2.88 36.24 4.83
C ILE A 437 -4.33 35.79 4.68
N VAL A 438 -5.24 36.75 4.53
CA VAL A 438 -6.63 36.51 4.13
C VAL A 438 -6.65 36.28 2.63
N VAL A 439 -7.12 35.11 2.17
CA VAL A 439 -7.31 34.82 0.74
C VAL A 439 -8.74 35.15 0.30
N ASP A 440 -9.73 34.80 1.12
CA ASP A 440 -11.13 35.18 0.94
C ASP A 440 -11.61 35.99 2.14
N GLY A 441 -12.33 37.08 1.87
CA GLY A 441 -12.86 38.00 2.87
C GLY A 441 -14.35 37.83 3.12
N VAL A 442 -14.90 38.68 4.00
CA VAL A 442 -16.33 38.78 4.29
C VAL A 442 -16.94 39.92 3.45
N PRO A 443 -18.20 39.83 2.97
CA PRO A 443 -18.88 40.96 2.32
C PRO A 443 -18.94 42.19 3.22
N SER A 444 -18.80 43.39 2.65
CA SER A 444 -18.82 44.65 3.43
C SER A 444 -20.16 44.93 4.10
N VAL A 445 -21.25 44.39 3.55
CA VAL A 445 -22.59 44.39 4.14
C VAL A 445 -22.91 42.95 4.51
N VAL A 446 -23.24 42.67 5.76
CA VAL A 446 -23.75 41.35 6.17
C VAL A 446 -25.19 41.46 6.67
N VAL A 447 -25.92 40.35 6.63
CA VAL A 447 -27.24 40.26 7.28
C VAL A 447 -27.08 39.44 8.56
N THR A 448 -27.70 39.90 9.64
CA THR A 448 -27.61 39.21 10.93
C THR A 448 -28.47 37.95 10.94
N TYR A 449 -28.04 36.95 11.71
CA TYR A 449 -28.62 35.61 11.76
C TYR A 449 -28.63 34.85 10.41
N THR A 450 -27.86 35.30 9.42
CA THR A 450 -27.61 34.59 8.16
C THR A 450 -26.12 34.38 7.95
N LEU A 451 -25.77 33.28 7.28
CA LEU A 451 -24.40 32.99 6.87
C LEU A 451 -23.84 34.12 5.99
N PHE A 452 -22.53 34.34 6.04
CA PHE A 452 -21.87 35.27 5.13
C PHE A 452 -21.89 34.71 3.69
N ASP A 453 -22.33 35.52 2.71
CA ASP A 453 -22.34 35.15 1.28
C ASP A 453 -20.93 34.90 0.70
N THR A 454 -19.89 35.28 1.43
CA THR A 454 -18.50 34.89 1.17
C THR A 454 -17.87 34.51 2.51
N SER A 455 -17.50 33.23 2.64
CA SER A 455 -16.82 32.68 3.80
C SER A 455 -15.37 33.16 3.82
N PRO A 456 -14.86 33.66 4.96
CA PRO A 456 -13.46 34.05 5.02
C PRO A 456 -12.56 32.82 5.08
N ALA A 457 -11.44 32.87 4.37
CA ALA A 457 -10.42 31.83 4.35
C ALA A 457 -9.02 32.43 4.48
N ILE A 458 -8.16 31.75 5.23
CA ILE A 458 -6.79 32.15 5.57
C ILE A 458 -5.79 31.15 5.00
N THR A 459 -4.71 31.62 4.37
CA THR A 459 -3.54 30.77 4.06
C THR A 459 -2.32 31.24 4.86
N VAL A 460 -1.34 30.35 5.03
CA VAL A 460 -0.06 30.61 5.68
C VAL A 460 1.04 30.59 4.62
N LEU A 461 1.99 31.51 4.72
CA LEU A 461 3.11 31.62 3.78
C LEU A 461 4.43 31.24 4.44
N ASN A 462 5.32 30.58 3.69
CA ASN A 462 6.69 30.25 4.11
C ASN A 462 7.65 31.46 3.97
N ASP A 463 8.95 31.24 4.18
CA ASP A 463 9.99 32.29 4.07
C ASP A 463 10.19 32.84 2.65
N ASP A 464 9.92 32.04 1.62
CA ASP A 464 9.98 32.48 0.21
C ASP A 464 8.71 33.23 -0.24
N GLY A 465 7.64 33.15 0.55
CA GLY A 465 6.35 33.80 0.31
C GLY A 465 5.33 32.92 -0.42
N ASP A 466 5.64 31.63 -0.63
CA ASP A 466 4.74 30.64 -1.18
C ASP A 466 3.79 30.10 -0.10
N ALA A 467 2.63 29.58 -0.50
CA ALA A 467 1.64 29.02 0.42
C ALA A 467 2.11 27.70 1.01
N VAL A 468 1.96 27.54 2.33
CA VAL A 468 2.21 26.28 3.04
C VAL A 468 1.00 25.38 2.83
N GLU A 469 1.17 24.29 2.10
CA GLU A 469 0.08 23.33 1.83
C GLU A 469 -0.31 22.55 3.10
N SER A 470 0.70 22.10 3.87
CA SER A 470 0.54 21.25 5.07
C SER A 470 1.03 21.95 6.35
N LEU A 471 0.11 22.30 7.25
CA LEU A 471 0.40 23.00 8.50
C LEU A 471 -0.09 22.19 9.72
N GLY A 472 0.84 21.55 10.41
CA GLY A 472 0.57 20.39 11.26
C GLY A 472 0.45 19.10 10.44
N HIS A 473 0.61 17.96 11.10
CA HIS A 473 0.41 16.65 10.48
C HIS A 473 -1.09 16.39 10.26
N SER A 474 -1.44 15.53 9.30
CA SER A 474 -2.83 15.19 8.95
C SER A 474 -3.68 14.72 10.15
N SER A 475 -3.06 14.04 11.12
CA SER A 475 -3.69 13.59 12.37
C SER A 475 -3.84 14.66 13.45
N ASP A 476 -3.12 15.79 13.36
CA ASP A 476 -3.15 16.89 14.32
C ASP A 476 -2.84 18.24 13.63
N PRO A 477 -3.73 18.71 12.75
CA PRO A 477 -3.52 19.93 11.97
C PRO A 477 -3.62 21.18 12.85
N TRP A 478 -2.91 22.25 12.48
CA TRP A 478 -2.99 23.52 13.19
C TRP A 478 -4.41 24.09 13.12
N GLN A 479 -4.87 24.71 14.21
CA GLN A 479 -6.22 25.27 14.28
C GLN A 479 -6.17 26.80 14.33
N PHE A 480 -6.97 27.44 13.49
CA PHE A 480 -7.20 28.88 13.49
C PHE A 480 -8.53 29.19 14.17
N THR A 481 -8.52 30.18 15.06
CA THR A 481 -9.73 30.71 15.71
C THR A 481 -10.06 32.10 15.19
N ALA A 482 -11.31 32.29 14.77
CA ALA A 482 -11.92 33.55 14.34
C ALA A 482 -12.54 34.29 15.54
N THR A 483 -12.06 35.50 15.80
CA THR A 483 -12.51 36.38 16.89
C THR A 483 -13.08 37.67 16.31
N LEU A 484 -14.33 38.00 16.64
CA LEU A 484 -14.93 39.29 16.30
C LEU A 484 -14.19 40.41 17.04
N ILE A 485 -13.85 41.48 16.32
CA ILE A 485 -13.25 42.69 16.86
C ILE A 485 -13.95 43.92 16.26
N GLY A 486 -13.89 45.06 16.97
CA GLY A 486 -14.60 46.27 16.55
C GLY A 486 -16.11 46.19 16.77
N GLY A 487 -16.83 47.20 16.28
CA GLY A 487 -18.28 47.37 16.45
C GLY A 487 -18.79 47.33 17.90
N ASP A 488 -20.00 46.81 18.10
CA ASP A 488 -20.63 46.69 19.41
C ASP A 488 -20.03 45.52 20.22
N LEU A 489 -19.63 45.78 21.47
CA LEU A 489 -19.06 44.79 22.38
C LEU A 489 -20.05 43.70 22.82
N ALA A 490 -21.36 43.91 22.61
CA ALA A 490 -22.38 42.89 22.81
C ALA A 490 -22.55 41.94 21.62
N ALA A 491 -21.97 42.26 20.46
CA ALA A 491 -22.07 41.45 19.26
C ALA A 491 -21.16 40.22 19.32
N THR A 492 -21.63 39.15 18.70
CA THR A 492 -21.01 37.83 18.75
C THR A 492 -21.01 37.21 17.35
N LEU A 493 -19.84 36.77 16.90
CA LEU A 493 -19.71 35.90 15.73
C LEU A 493 -20.39 34.55 16.02
N MET A 494 -21.31 34.09 15.20
CA MET A 494 -21.96 32.77 15.30
C MET A 494 -21.32 31.80 14.30
N GLY A 495 -21.62 30.51 14.43
CA GLY A 495 -21.00 29.44 13.63
C GLY A 495 -19.75 28.84 14.27
N THR A 496 -19.02 28.05 13.48
CA THR A 496 -17.80 27.34 13.86
C THR A 496 -16.61 28.28 13.80
N ARG A 497 -16.21 28.79 14.97
CA ARG A 497 -15.14 29.78 15.10
C ARG A 497 -13.74 29.20 15.11
N THR A 498 -13.56 27.88 15.18
CA THR A 498 -12.25 27.24 15.21
C THR A 498 -12.24 26.14 14.16
N VAL A 499 -11.32 26.23 13.20
CA VAL A 499 -11.21 25.29 12.07
C VAL A 499 -9.77 24.82 11.91
N ALA A 500 -9.60 23.60 11.42
CA ALA A 500 -8.29 23.08 11.03
C ALA A 500 -7.79 23.76 9.75
N TYR A 501 -6.48 23.88 9.63
CA TYR A 501 -5.80 24.22 8.37
C TYR A 501 -5.58 22.93 7.56
N GLN A 502 -6.13 22.87 6.35
CA GLN A 502 -6.10 21.71 5.46
C GLN A 502 -6.04 22.18 4.01
N ASP A 503 -5.40 21.41 3.12
CA ASP A 503 -5.31 21.70 1.68
C ASP A 503 -4.89 23.15 1.36
N GLY A 504 -3.91 23.69 2.09
CA GLY A 504 -3.38 25.05 1.91
C GLY A 504 -4.19 26.19 2.53
N TYR A 505 -5.27 25.92 3.28
CA TYR A 505 -6.05 27.00 3.92
C TYR A 505 -6.85 26.58 5.18
N ALA A 506 -7.25 27.58 5.97
CA ALA A 506 -8.25 27.46 7.04
C ALA A 506 -9.53 28.21 6.59
N ASN A 507 -10.62 27.47 6.33
CA ASN A 507 -11.87 28.01 5.75
C ASN A 507 -13.03 27.99 6.77
N PHE A 508 -13.68 29.14 6.96
CA PHE A 508 -14.74 29.35 7.94
C PHE A 508 -16.12 29.44 7.29
N THR A 509 -16.68 28.28 6.93
CA THR A 509 -17.83 28.15 6.01
C THR A 509 -19.20 28.54 6.59
N ASP A 510 -19.37 28.56 7.91
CA ASP A 510 -20.67 28.72 8.59
C ASP A 510 -20.78 29.98 9.48
N LEU A 511 -19.87 30.95 9.31
CA LEU A 511 -19.88 32.17 10.12
C LEU A 511 -21.05 33.10 9.80
N SER A 512 -21.55 33.76 10.85
CA SER A 512 -22.62 34.76 10.81
C SER A 512 -22.51 35.76 11.97
N LEU A 513 -23.29 36.85 11.96
CA LEU A 513 -23.30 37.87 13.03
C LEU A 513 -24.67 37.96 13.70
N ASP A 514 -24.74 38.16 15.01
CA ASP A 514 -26.01 38.25 15.76
C ASP A 514 -26.60 39.66 15.86
N LEU A 515 -25.78 40.70 15.97
CA LEU A 515 -26.21 42.09 16.17
C LEU A 515 -25.79 43.03 15.03
N PRO A 516 -26.70 43.89 14.54
CA PRO A 516 -26.39 44.85 13.48
C PRO A 516 -25.56 46.01 14.04
N GLY A 517 -24.65 46.58 13.25
CA GLY A 517 -23.76 47.65 13.72
C GLY A 517 -22.95 48.28 12.60
N SER A 518 -21.72 48.67 12.92
CA SER A 518 -20.70 49.10 11.95
C SER A 518 -19.31 48.85 12.52
N ASP A 519 -18.29 48.92 11.67
CA ASP A 519 -16.89 48.81 12.08
C ASP A 519 -16.52 47.46 12.72
N TYR A 520 -17.24 46.39 12.36
CA TYR A 520 -16.85 45.01 12.69
C TYR A 520 -15.70 44.55 11.80
N SER A 521 -14.84 43.71 12.36
CA SER A 521 -13.81 42.97 11.65
C SER A 521 -13.58 41.64 12.36
N ILE A 522 -12.83 40.73 11.75
CA ILE A 522 -12.48 39.43 12.32
C ILE A 522 -10.96 39.31 12.35
N SER A 523 -10.42 38.96 13.52
CA SER A 523 -9.04 38.52 13.68
C SER A 523 -9.01 36.99 13.68
N PHE A 524 -8.07 36.42 12.94
CA PHE A 524 -7.84 34.98 12.83
C PHE A 524 -6.45 34.69 13.37
N ASN A 525 -6.38 33.91 14.44
CA ASN A 525 -5.11 33.55 15.07
C ASN A 525 -4.99 32.03 15.24
N VAL A 526 -3.76 31.52 15.16
CA VAL A 526 -3.49 30.13 15.56
C VAL A 526 -3.80 29.97 17.05
N THR A 527 -4.50 28.88 17.38
CA THR A 527 -4.84 28.46 18.76
C THR A 527 -4.42 27.03 19.08
N HIS A 528 -3.97 26.27 18.08
CA HIS A 528 -3.34 24.97 18.26
C HIS A 528 -2.28 24.78 17.16
N PRO A 529 -1.07 24.28 17.47
CA PRO A 529 -0.58 23.92 18.80
C PRO A 529 -0.21 25.15 19.64
N ASP A 530 -0.25 25.02 20.97
CA ASP A 530 0.15 26.08 21.94
C ASP A 530 1.62 26.54 21.78
N SER A 531 2.44 25.69 21.17
CA SER A 531 3.84 25.93 20.83
C SER A 531 4.05 26.85 19.63
N ALA A 532 2.99 27.08 18.84
CA ALA A 532 3.06 27.82 17.59
C ALA A 532 3.51 29.26 17.81
N ARG A 533 4.32 29.76 16.87
CA ARG A 533 4.55 31.20 16.71
C ARG A 533 3.23 31.92 16.51
N SER A 534 3.16 33.18 16.97
CA SER A 534 2.00 34.03 16.72
C SER A 534 1.85 34.31 15.22
N LEU A 535 0.91 33.60 14.59
CA LEU A 535 0.32 33.94 13.31
C LEU A 535 -1.05 34.54 13.61
N ASN A 536 -1.22 35.81 13.29
CA ASN A 536 -2.48 36.53 13.41
C ASN A 536 -2.66 37.40 12.17
N VAL A 537 -3.84 37.35 11.59
CA VAL A 537 -4.25 38.19 10.47
C VAL A 537 -5.67 38.71 10.71
N THR A 538 -5.92 39.94 10.31
CA THR A 538 -7.25 40.59 10.41
C THR A 538 -7.81 40.81 9.02
N LEU A 539 -9.15 40.80 8.87
CA LEU A 539 -9.78 41.16 7.59
C LEU A 539 -9.24 42.52 7.09
N PRO A 540 -8.94 42.64 5.78
CA PRO A 540 -8.33 43.85 5.22
C PRO A 540 -9.29 45.04 5.20
N GLN A 541 -10.59 44.83 5.41
CA GLN A 541 -11.65 45.84 5.46
C GLN A 541 -12.64 45.49 6.58
N ASN A 542 -13.26 46.51 7.17
CA ASN A 542 -14.38 46.33 8.10
C ASN A 542 -15.69 46.06 7.34
N PHE A 543 -16.66 45.47 8.04
CA PHE A 543 -18.03 45.26 7.57
C PHE A 543 -19.06 45.81 8.56
N TRP A 544 -20.34 45.82 8.16
CA TRP A 544 -21.47 46.36 8.93
C TRP A 544 -22.74 45.52 8.76
#